data_AF-M3IBH4-F1
#
_entry.id   AF-M3IBH4-F1
#
_cell.length_a   1.000
_cell.length_b   1.000
_cell.length_c   1.000
_cell.angle_alpha   90.00
_cell.angle_beta   90.00
_cell.angle_gamma   90.00
#
_symmetry.space_group_name_H-M   'P 1'
#
loop_
_entity.id
_entity.type
_entity.pdbx_description
1 polymer ?
#
loop_
_entity_poly.entity_id
_entity_poly.type
_entity_poly.pdbx_seq_one_letter_code
_entity_poly.pdbx_strand_id
1 'polypeptide(L)'
;MMKRKTIADFCSEHENWTKQLTQGKNRLHSLFTQAGLTQITKKHLRTKVSREASVTLLSDRYKKEAERILKVLDLVEQNLKLIEKEIQEALKKNKAYVQTIMSMPGIGMITSLAVMSYMGDCKRFSSAKQAAYYAGLVPRVDISGDTVRYGRIINRGCHSIRRVIVQAAWSLVRCQHGGKGKRVLSKVIP
;
A
#
# COMPACT_ATOMS: atom_id res chain seq x y z
N MET A 1 -11.65 -28.27 -12.41
CA MET A 1 -10.37 -27.68 -12.87
C MET A 1 -10.20 -26.30 -12.24
N MET A 2 -9.45 -26.17 -11.14
CA MET A 2 -9.25 -24.88 -10.45
C MET A 2 -8.45 -23.94 -11.36
N LYS A 3 -9.03 -22.80 -11.76
CA LYS A 3 -8.30 -21.74 -12.46
C LYS A 3 -7.14 -21.28 -11.55
N ARG A 4 -5.91 -21.26 -12.06
CA ARG A 4 -4.77 -20.67 -11.34
C ARG A 4 -5.07 -19.20 -11.04
N LYS A 5 -4.82 -18.75 -9.80
CA LYS A 5 -4.96 -17.33 -9.42
C LYS A 5 -4.13 -16.45 -10.38
N THR A 6 -4.73 -15.35 -10.81
CA THR A 6 -4.05 -14.32 -11.61
C THR A 6 -3.24 -13.38 -10.71
N ILE A 7 -2.33 -12.60 -11.31
CA ILE A 7 -1.54 -11.57 -10.60
C ILE A 7 -2.46 -10.55 -9.90
N ALA A 8 -3.62 -10.24 -10.49
CA ALA A 8 -4.61 -9.33 -9.92
C ALA A 8 -5.31 -9.87 -8.68
N ASP A 9 -5.52 -11.19 -8.63
CA ASP A 9 -6.11 -11.85 -7.47
C ASP A 9 -5.18 -11.72 -6.26
N PHE A 10 -3.86 -11.90 -6.45
CA PHE A 10 -2.87 -11.70 -5.40
C PHE A 10 -2.83 -10.26 -4.88
N CYS A 11 -2.92 -9.26 -5.77
CA CYS A 11 -2.98 -7.85 -5.35
C CYS A 11 -4.20 -7.57 -4.46
N SER A 12 -5.36 -8.07 -4.87
CA SER A 12 -6.62 -7.85 -4.17
C SER A 12 -6.64 -8.55 -2.82
N GLU A 13 -6.14 -9.78 -2.77
CA GLU A 13 -6.03 -10.57 -1.54
C GLU A 13 -5.04 -9.95 -0.55
N HIS A 14 -3.86 -9.54 -1.02
CA HIS A 14 -2.90 -8.81 -0.20
C HIS A 14 -3.49 -7.51 0.38
N GLU A 15 -4.24 -6.73 -0.42
CA GLU A 15 -4.93 -5.53 0.07
C GLU A 15 -5.95 -5.87 1.17
N ASN A 16 -6.71 -6.95 0.99
CA ASN A 16 -7.71 -7.39 1.98
C ASN A 16 -7.06 -7.78 3.31
N TRP A 17 -5.99 -8.58 3.29
CA TRP A 17 -5.25 -8.94 4.51
C TRP A 17 -4.64 -7.71 5.19
N THR A 18 -4.09 -6.77 4.41
CA THR A 18 -3.55 -5.51 4.95
C THR A 18 -4.63 -4.65 5.63
N LYS A 19 -5.85 -4.60 5.05
CA LYS A 19 -7.00 -3.93 5.65
C LYS A 19 -7.40 -4.59 6.97
N GLN A 20 -7.54 -5.91 6.99
CA GLN A 20 -7.89 -6.65 8.21
C GLN A 20 -6.85 -6.44 9.32
N LEU A 21 -5.56 -6.42 8.96
CA LEU A 21 -4.49 -6.14 9.91
C LEU A 21 -4.63 -4.74 10.53
N THR A 22 -4.94 -3.75 9.70
CA THR A 22 -5.14 -2.37 10.12
C THR A 22 -6.38 -2.24 11.02
N GLN A 23 -7.48 -2.89 10.64
CA GLN A 23 -8.71 -2.92 11.43
C GLN A 23 -8.50 -3.57 12.80
N GLY A 24 -7.79 -4.71 12.87
CA GLY A 24 -7.47 -5.37 14.13
C GLY A 24 -6.61 -4.49 15.04
N LYS A 25 -5.60 -3.80 14.50
CA LYS A 25 -4.77 -2.84 15.26
C LYS A 25 -5.58 -1.64 15.76
N ASN A 26 -6.50 -1.12 14.94
CA ASN A 26 -7.40 -0.04 15.34
C ASN A 26 -8.39 -0.49 16.43
N ARG A 27 -8.92 -1.71 16.35
CA ARG A 27 -9.81 -2.27 17.38
C ARG A 27 -9.07 -2.42 18.71
N LEU A 28 -7.83 -2.95 18.67
CA LEU A 28 -6.99 -3.04 19.85
C LEU A 28 -6.69 -1.67 20.47
N HIS A 29 -6.38 -0.67 19.64
CA HIS A 29 -6.20 0.72 20.10
C HIS A 29 -7.47 1.30 20.74
N SER A 30 -8.64 1.00 20.19
CA SER A 30 -9.92 1.43 20.77
C SER A 30 -10.14 0.84 22.16
N LEU A 31 -9.77 -0.42 22.40
CA LEU A 31 -9.86 -1.03 23.73
C LEU A 31 -8.95 -0.33 24.74
N PHE A 32 -7.71 0.00 24.37
CA PHE A 32 -6.82 0.79 25.23
C PHE A 32 -7.42 2.14 25.59
N THR A 33 -8.06 2.80 24.62
CA THR A 33 -8.73 4.09 24.85
C THR A 33 -9.91 3.94 25.82
N GLN A 34 -10.73 2.89 25.68
CA GLN A 34 -11.85 2.59 26.57
C GLN A 34 -11.40 2.21 28.00
N ALA A 35 -10.22 1.61 28.13
CA ALA A 35 -9.60 1.31 29.42
C ALA A 35 -8.93 2.54 30.07
N GLY A 36 -8.95 3.72 29.42
CA GLY A 36 -8.32 4.94 29.92
C GLY A 36 -6.81 5.06 29.63
N LEU A 37 -6.23 4.13 28.87
CA LEU A 37 -4.80 4.08 28.54
C LEU A 37 -4.49 4.85 27.25
N THR A 38 -4.69 6.17 27.25
CA THR A 38 -4.52 7.04 26.06
C THR A 38 -3.07 7.21 25.61
N GLN A 39 -2.11 6.92 26.48
CA GLN A 39 -0.68 6.93 26.17
C GLN A 39 -0.28 5.83 25.16
N ILE A 40 -1.07 4.75 25.06
CA ILE A 40 -0.80 3.65 24.14
C ILE A 40 -1.32 4.03 22.74
N THR A 41 -0.46 4.72 22.00
CA THR A 41 -0.74 5.06 20.59
C THR A 41 -0.56 3.87 19.64
N LYS A 42 -1.09 3.99 18.41
CA LYS A 42 -0.94 2.98 17.34
C LYS A 42 0.52 2.60 17.03
N LYS A 43 1.48 3.48 17.35
CA LYS A 43 2.92 3.22 17.17
C LYS A 43 3.38 2.05 18.05
N HIS A 44 2.85 1.94 19.27
CA HIS A 44 3.13 0.85 20.21
C HIS A 44 2.45 -0.46 19.85
N LEU A 45 1.56 -0.46 18.84
CA LEU A 45 0.83 -1.65 18.39
C LEU A 45 1.35 -2.17 17.04
N ARG A 46 2.54 -1.71 16.63
CA ARG A 46 3.09 -2.02 15.31
C ARG A 46 3.65 -3.43 15.23
N THR A 47 4.36 -3.88 16.26
CA THR A 47 5.03 -5.19 16.30
C THR A 47 4.29 -6.16 17.24
N LYS A 48 4.43 -7.46 16.99
CA LYS A 48 3.84 -8.51 17.85
C LYS A 48 4.24 -8.35 19.31
N VAL A 49 5.54 -8.30 19.58
CA VAL A 49 6.11 -8.12 20.93
C VAL A 49 5.53 -6.89 21.63
N SER A 50 5.45 -5.75 20.94
CA SER A 50 4.91 -4.52 21.53
C SER A 50 3.42 -4.61 21.87
N ARG A 51 2.64 -5.33 21.05
CA ARG A 51 1.20 -5.52 21.29
C ARG A 51 0.97 -6.42 22.50
N GLU A 52 1.70 -7.53 22.60
CA GLU A 52 1.59 -8.47 23.72
C GLU A 52 1.96 -7.78 25.04
N ALA A 53 3.06 -7.03 25.06
CA ALA A 53 3.48 -6.23 26.22
C ALA A 53 2.48 -5.12 26.57
N SER A 54 1.77 -4.56 25.60
CA SER A 54 0.74 -3.55 25.89
C SER A 54 -0.51 -4.18 26.50
N VAL A 55 -0.89 -5.39 26.06
CA VAL A 55 -2.10 -6.09 26.54
C VAL A 55 -1.98 -6.51 28.00
N THR A 56 -0.77 -6.75 28.52
CA THR A 56 -0.59 -7.06 29.95
C THR A 56 -0.95 -5.89 30.87
N LEU A 57 -0.99 -4.66 30.36
CA LEU A 57 -1.39 -3.46 31.11
C LEU A 57 -2.92 -3.33 31.27
N LEU A 58 -3.71 -4.14 30.55
CA LEU A 58 -5.18 -4.08 30.62
C LEU A 58 -5.70 -4.82 31.86
N SER A 59 -6.73 -4.24 32.48
CA SER A 59 -7.55 -4.93 33.48
C SER A 59 -8.22 -6.19 32.91
N ASP A 60 -8.57 -7.14 33.79
CA ASP A 60 -9.17 -8.43 33.41
C ASP A 60 -10.42 -8.32 32.53
N ARG A 61 -11.21 -7.26 32.68
CA ARG A 61 -12.40 -6.98 31.85
C ARG A 61 -12.06 -6.89 30.36
N TYR A 62 -11.01 -6.16 30.00
CA TYR A 62 -10.61 -5.91 28.61
C TYR A 62 -9.56 -6.90 28.11
N LYS A 63 -8.79 -7.49 29.02
CA LYS A 63 -7.68 -8.40 28.72
C LYS A 63 -8.14 -9.60 27.89
N LYS A 64 -9.25 -10.26 28.27
CA LYS A 64 -9.79 -11.40 27.51
C LYS A 64 -10.21 -11.05 26.08
N GLU A 65 -10.78 -9.86 25.86
CA GLU A 65 -11.11 -9.40 24.50
C GLU A 65 -9.84 -9.09 23.70
N ALA A 66 -8.88 -8.39 24.31
CA ALA A 66 -7.61 -8.06 23.68
C ALA A 66 -6.83 -9.32 23.26
N GLU A 67 -6.78 -10.35 24.09
CA GLU A 67 -6.16 -11.65 23.77
C GLU A 67 -6.82 -12.32 22.54
N ARG A 68 -8.15 -12.26 22.41
CA ARG A 68 -8.85 -12.77 21.22
C ARG A 68 -8.45 -11.99 19.97
N ILE A 69 -8.34 -10.65 20.07
CA ILE A 69 -7.90 -9.81 18.96
C ILE A 69 -6.44 -10.12 18.58
N LEU A 70 -5.56 -10.37 19.56
CA LEU A 70 -4.17 -10.78 19.29
C LEU A 70 -4.11 -12.08 18.49
N LYS A 71 -4.91 -13.10 18.86
CA LYS A 71 -4.98 -14.36 18.10
C LYS A 71 -5.41 -14.15 16.65
N VAL A 72 -6.40 -13.29 16.41
CA VAL A 72 -6.82 -12.95 15.04
C VAL A 72 -5.72 -12.20 14.29
N LEU A 73 -5.06 -11.24 14.93
CA LEU A 73 -3.96 -10.50 14.34
C LEU A 73 -2.79 -11.41 13.94
N ASP A 74 -2.47 -12.40 14.77
CA ASP A 74 -1.43 -13.38 14.47
C ASP A 74 -1.76 -14.21 13.22
N LEU A 75 -3.00 -14.70 13.12
CA LEU A 75 -3.47 -15.44 11.95
C LEU A 75 -3.43 -14.58 10.68
N VAL A 76 -3.87 -13.31 10.77
CA VAL A 76 -3.82 -12.37 9.65
C VAL A 76 -2.37 -12.12 9.21
N GLU A 77 -1.43 -11.95 10.14
CA GLU A 77 -0.01 -11.75 9.82
C GLU A 77 0.63 -13.00 9.20
N GLN A 78 0.23 -14.19 9.64
CA GLN A 78 0.67 -15.44 9.02
C GLN A 78 0.17 -15.55 7.58
N ASN A 79 -1.13 -15.31 7.34
CA ASN A 79 -1.70 -15.34 6.00
C ASN A 79 -1.07 -14.29 5.08
N LEU A 80 -0.81 -13.08 5.60
CA LEU A 80 -0.12 -12.03 4.84
C LEU A 80 1.26 -12.50 4.38
N LYS A 81 2.04 -13.13 5.26
CA LYS A 81 3.36 -13.70 4.91
C LYS A 81 3.28 -14.81 3.88
N LEU A 82 2.24 -15.67 3.95
CA LEU A 82 2.04 -16.73 2.95
C LEU A 82 1.77 -16.12 1.57
N ILE A 83 0.86 -15.13 1.49
CA ILE A 83 0.56 -14.42 0.26
C ILE A 83 1.77 -13.65 -0.27
N GLU A 84 2.58 -13.02 0.59
CA GLU A 84 3.83 -12.37 0.16
C GLU A 84 4.82 -13.36 -0.48
N LYS A 85 4.90 -14.60 0.03
CA LYS A 85 5.73 -15.66 -0.57
C LYS A 85 5.18 -16.11 -1.93
N GLU A 86 3.87 -16.36 -2.01
CA GLU A 86 3.20 -16.72 -3.27
C GLU A 86 3.37 -15.64 -4.34
N ILE A 87 3.27 -14.37 -3.93
CA ILE A 87 3.57 -13.20 -4.77
C ILE A 87 5.01 -13.25 -5.27
N GLN A 88 5.97 -13.45 -4.36
CA GLN A 88 7.38 -13.49 -4.73
C GLN A 88 7.66 -14.60 -5.75
N GLU A 89 7.04 -15.77 -5.59
CA GLU A 89 7.14 -16.89 -6.53
C GLU A 89 6.48 -16.58 -7.87
N ALA A 90 5.30 -15.96 -7.88
CA ALA A 90 4.63 -15.54 -9.09
C ALA A 90 5.47 -14.51 -9.88
N LEU A 91 6.10 -13.57 -9.18
CA LEU A 91 6.95 -12.53 -9.77
C LEU A 91 8.25 -13.08 -10.38
N LYS A 92 8.79 -14.21 -9.88
CA LYS A 92 10.00 -14.85 -10.44
C LYS A 92 9.81 -15.23 -11.92
N LYS A 93 8.58 -15.50 -12.37
CA LYS A 93 8.29 -15.83 -13.78
C LYS A 93 8.50 -14.64 -14.72
N ASN A 94 8.35 -13.41 -14.21
CA ASN A 94 8.52 -12.16 -14.97
C ASN A 94 9.70 -11.34 -14.42
N LYS A 95 10.78 -12.01 -14.01
CA LYS A 95 11.91 -11.40 -13.28
C LYS A 95 12.47 -10.16 -13.96
N ALA A 96 12.66 -10.19 -15.28
CA ALA A 96 13.20 -9.06 -16.03
C ALA A 96 12.31 -7.81 -15.92
N TYR A 97 11.00 -7.96 -16.17
CA TYR A 97 10.03 -6.87 -16.08
C TYR A 97 9.94 -6.30 -14.66
N VAL A 98 9.92 -7.18 -13.65
CA VAL A 98 9.90 -6.79 -12.23
C VAL A 98 11.18 -6.06 -11.84
N GLN A 99 12.35 -6.52 -12.27
CA GLN A 99 13.63 -5.84 -12.02
C GLN A 99 13.69 -4.46 -12.66
N THR A 100 13.19 -4.30 -13.88
CA THR A 100 13.09 -2.99 -14.53
C THR A 100 12.21 -2.04 -13.72
N ILE A 101 11.05 -2.51 -13.24
CA ILE A 101 10.15 -1.69 -12.42
C ILE A 101 10.76 -1.36 -11.05
N MET A 102 11.34 -2.35 -10.37
CA MET A 102 11.99 -2.18 -9.06
C MET A 102 13.27 -1.33 -9.13
N SER A 103 13.86 -1.13 -10.30
CA SER A 103 14.99 -0.21 -10.48
C SER A 103 14.59 1.26 -10.22
N MET A 104 13.29 1.58 -10.32
CA MET A 104 12.79 2.91 -10.01
C MET A 104 12.80 3.13 -8.49
N PRO A 105 13.33 4.27 -8.02
CA PRO A 105 13.45 4.52 -6.59
C PRO A 105 12.07 4.66 -5.94
N GLY A 106 11.87 3.98 -4.81
CA GLY A 106 10.59 3.94 -4.10
C GLY A 106 9.63 2.84 -4.56
N ILE A 107 9.97 2.09 -5.61
CA ILE A 107 9.17 0.94 -6.07
C ILE A 107 9.69 -0.36 -5.46
N GLY A 108 8.87 -1.00 -4.64
CA GLY A 108 9.14 -2.32 -4.05
C GLY A 108 8.41 -3.46 -4.76
N MET A 109 8.51 -4.67 -4.20
CA MET A 109 7.91 -5.89 -4.75
C MET A 109 6.39 -5.79 -4.92
N ILE A 110 5.66 -5.39 -3.87
CA ILE A 110 4.20 -5.26 -3.90
C ILE A 110 3.76 -4.16 -4.88
N THR A 111 4.48 -3.04 -4.91
CA THR A 111 4.25 -1.95 -5.86
C THR A 111 4.44 -2.43 -7.30
N SER A 112 5.47 -3.24 -7.54
CA SER A 112 5.76 -3.82 -8.86
C SER A 112 4.70 -4.82 -9.30
N LEU A 113 4.22 -5.66 -8.39
CA LEU A 113 3.11 -6.57 -8.62
C LEU A 113 1.86 -5.79 -9.07
N ALA A 114 1.52 -4.71 -8.36
CA ALA A 114 0.36 -3.89 -8.71
C ALA A 114 0.53 -3.19 -10.06
N VAL A 115 1.71 -2.66 -10.37
CA VAL A 115 1.98 -2.10 -11.70
C VAL A 115 1.79 -3.16 -12.79
N MET A 116 2.39 -4.35 -12.63
CA MET A 116 2.25 -5.44 -13.58
C MET A 116 0.79 -5.92 -13.71
N SER A 117 0.06 -5.99 -12.60
CA SER A 117 -1.33 -6.43 -12.56
C SER A 117 -2.26 -5.48 -13.30
N TYR A 118 -2.15 -4.18 -13.03
CA TYR A 118 -3.16 -3.21 -13.45
C TYR A 118 -2.75 -2.48 -14.74
N MET A 119 -1.45 -2.27 -14.98
CA MET A 119 -0.96 -1.67 -16.23
C MET A 119 -0.78 -2.74 -17.31
N GLY A 120 -0.40 -3.96 -16.94
CA GLY A 120 -0.13 -5.04 -17.89
C GLY A 120 1.06 -4.68 -18.80
N ASP A 121 0.95 -4.99 -20.09
CA ASP A 121 1.98 -4.58 -21.05
C ASP A 121 1.97 -3.06 -21.25
N CYS A 122 3.09 -2.40 -20.93
CA CYS A 122 3.26 -0.97 -21.11
C CYS A 122 3.21 -0.55 -22.59
N LYS A 123 3.47 -1.47 -23.54
CA LYS A 123 3.38 -1.18 -24.98
C LYS A 123 1.96 -0.87 -25.46
N ARG A 124 0.94 -1.19 -24.67
CA ARG A 124 -0.45 -0.84 -24.98
C ARG A 124 -0.70 0.67 -24.96
N PHE A 125 0.19 1.45 -24.34
CA PHE A 125 0.08 2.89 -24.27
C PHE A 125 0.93 3.53 -25.37
N SER A 126 0.32 4.40 -26.17
CA SER A 126 1.00 5.15 -27.24
C SER A 126 1.97 6.21 -26.70
N SER A 127 1.78 6.64 -25.45
CA SER A 127 2.65 7.62 -24.79
C SER A 127 2.60 7.52 -23.26
N ALA A 128 3.64 8.05 -22.60
CA ALA A 128 3.68 8.20 -21.15
C ALA A 128 2.52 9.06 -20.61
N LYS A 129 2.04 10.05 -21.38
CA LYS A 129 0.87 10.86 -21.02
C LYS A 129 -0.40 10.01 -20.94
N GLN A 130 -0.57 9.07 -21.87
CA GLN A 130 -1.71 8.15 -21.86
C GLN A 130 -1.65 7.20 -20.66
N ALA A 131 -0.46 6.69 -20.32
CA ALA A 131 -0.27 5.88 -19.11
C ALA A 131 -0.57 6.68 -17.83
N ALA A 132 -0.13 7.94 -17.75
CA ALA A 132 -0.43 8.83 -16.63
C ALA A 132 -1.94 9.13 -16.52
N TYR A 133 -2.63 9.30 -17.65
CA TYR A 133 -4.08 9.46 -17.69
C TYR A 133 -4.81 8.21 -17.20
N TYR A 134 -4.38 7.02 -17.64
CA TYR A 134 -4.92 5.74 -17.16
C TYR A 134 -4.72 5.54 -15.65
N ALA A 135 -3.56 5.92 -15.12
CA ALA A 135 -3.29 5.95 -13.69
C ALA A 135 -4.06 7.06 -12.94
N GLY A 136 -4.67 8.01 -13.67
CA GLY A 136 -5.35 9.17 -13.10
C GLY A 136 -4.42 10.12 -12.35
N LEU A 137 -3.19 10.29 -12.84
CA LEU A 137 -2.17 11.19 -12.29
C LEU A 137 -2.12 12.55 -13.00
N VAL A 138 -3.03 12.78 -13.95
CA VAL A 138 -3.11 14.01 -14.74
C VAL A 138 -4.04 15.00 -14.03
N PRO A 139 -3.76 16.32 -14.04
CA PRO A 139 -4.69 17.32 -13.54
C PRO A 139 -5.99 17.34 -14.34
N ARG A 140 -7.09 17.70 -13.68
CA ARG A 140 -8.34 18.05 -14.34
C ARG A 140 -8.10 19.32 -15.16
N VAL A 141 -8.55 19.31 -16.41
CA VAL A 141 -8.50 20.48 -17.29
C VAL A 141 -9.94 20.86 -17.61
N ASP A 142 -10.34 22.06 -17.21
CA ASP A 142 -11.63 22.65 -17.59
C ASP A 142 -11.33 23.76 -18.62
N ILE A 143 -11.85 23.61 -19.83
CA ILE A 143 -11.65 24.55 -20.95
C ILE A 143 -13.00 25.18 -21.28
N SER A 144 -13.08 26.51 -21.22
CA SER A 144 -14.27 27.28 -21.59
C SER A 144 -13.88 28.48 -22.46
N GLY A 145 -14.23 28.43 -23.76
CA GLY A 145 -13.78 29.43 -24.74
C GLY A 145 -12.25 29.50 -24.78
N ASP A 146 -11.71 30.71 -24.62
CA ASP A 146 -10.26 30.97 -24.61
C ASP A 146 -9.59 30.73 -23.25
N THR A 147 -10.34 30.30 -22.23
CA THR A 147 -9.82 30.08 -20.88
C THR A 147 -9.54 28.61 -20.60
N VAL A 148 -8.31 28.31 -20.15
CA VAL A 148 -7.89 26.98 -19.71
C VAL A 148 -7.60 27.02 -18.22
N ARG A 149 -8.29 26.20 -17.43
CA ARG A 149 -8.09 26.08 -15.97
C ARG A 149 -7.61 24.68 -15.61
N TYR A 150 -6.51 24.60 -14.88
CA TYR A 150 -5.96 23.34 -14.34
C TYR A 150 -6.36 23.19 -12.88
N GLY A 151 -6.99 22.06 -12.54
CA GLY A 151 -7.46 21.73 -11.20
C GLY A 151 -6.69 20.58 -10.54
N ARG A 152 -7.33 19.94 -9.55
CA ARG A 152 -6.79 18.74 -8.88
C ARG A 152 -6.64 17.57 -9.85
N ILE A 153 -5.93 16.51 -9.43
CA ILE A 153 -5.85 15.26 -10.19
C ILE A 153 -7.25 14.72 -10.56
N ILE A 154 -7.37 14.13 -11.73
CA ILE A 154 -8.63 13.50 -12.15
C ILE A 154 -8.97 12.32 -11.25
N ASN A 155 -10.23 12.21 -10.84
CA ASN A 155 -10.67 11.04 -10.06
C ASN A 155 -10.87 9.80 -10.95
N ARG A 156 -10.95 9.99 -12.27
CA ARG A 156 -11.03 8.93 -13.29
C ARG A 156 -9.70 8.19 -13.46
N GLY A 157 -9.77 6.91 -13.84
CA GLY A 157 -8.62 6.02 -14.00
C GLY A 157 -8.52 4.95 -12.92
N CYS A 158 -7.45 4.15 -12.96
CA CYS A 158 -7.26 3.03 -12.04
C CYS A 158 -6.81 3.52 -10.65
N HIS A 159 -7.73 3.53 -9.68
CA HIS A 159 -7.45 3.97 -8.31
C HIS A 159 -6.34 3.15 -7.63
N SER A 160 -6.27 1.84 -7.88
CA SER A 160 -5.25 0.96 -7.32
C SER A 160 -3.84 1.36 -7.76
N ILE A 161 -3.64 1.63 -9.07
CA ILE A 161 -2.35 2.13 -9.58
C ILE A 161 -2.02 3.48 -8.97
N ARG A 162 -2.98 4.41 -8.96
CA ARG A 162 -2.77 5.76 -8.41
C ARG A 162 -2.27 5.69 -6.98
N ARG A 163 -2.94 4.91 -6.14
CA ARG A 163 -2.57 4.71 -4.74
C ARG A 163 -1.15 4.18 -4.61
N VAL A 164 -0.81 3.15 -5.38
CA VAL A 164 0.50 2.49 -5.33
C VAL A 164 1.62 3.44 -5.77
N ILE A 165 1.44 4.18 -6.86
CA ILE A 165 2.43 5.17 -7.35
C ILE A 165 2.60 6.30 -6.33
N VAL A 166 1.51 6.81 -5.75
CA VAL A 166 1.57 7.84 -4.71
C VAL A 166 2.31 7.32 -3.48
N GLN A 167 2.07 6.07 -3.05
CA GLN A 167 2.82 5.48 -1.93
C GLN A 167 4.30 5.30 -2.25
N ALA A 168 4.65 4.90 -3.47
CA ALA A 168 6.04 4.82 -3.91
C ALA A 168 6.74 6.19 -3.86
N ALA A 169 6.07 7.25 -4.34
CA ALA A 169 6.55 8.62 -4.26
C ALA A 169 6.75 9.06 -2.81
N TRP A 170 5.79 8.80 -1.92
CA TRP A 170 5.93 9.09 -0.50
C TRP A 170 7.06 8.30 0.18
N SER A 171 7.26 7.03 -0.20
CA SER A 171 8.38 6.22 0.28
C SER A 171 9.71 6.87 -0.11
N LEU A 172 9.82 7.32 -1.36
CA LEU A 172 11.00 8.02 -1.86
C LEU A 172 11.27 9.33 -1.10
N VAL A 173 10.25 10.14 -0.85
CA VAL A 173 10.36 11.39 -0.10
C VAL A 173 10.85 11.15 1.33
N ARG A 174 10.33 10.11 2.00
CA ARG A 174 10.63 9.78 3.39
C ARG A 174 11.97 9.05 3.61
N CYS A 175 12.61 8.52 2.57
CA CYS A 175 13.93 7.91 2.71
C CYS A 175 15.00 8.97 3.05
N GLN A 176 15.77 8.78 4.12
CA GLN A 176 16.85 9.68 4.55
C GLN A 176 17.96 9.80 3.48
N HIS A 177 18.38 8.68 2.88
CA HIS A 177 19.36 8.60 1.79
C HIS A 177 18.71 8.77 0.41
N GLY A 178 18.11 9.94 0.16
CA GLY A 178 17.49 10.22 -1.13
C GLY A 178 18.53 10.26 -2.25
N GLY A 179 18.64 9.18 -3.02
CA GLY A 179 19.40 9.16 -4.27
C GLY A 179 18.85 10.16 -5.31
N LYS A 180 19.27 10.01 -6.57
CA LYS A 180 18.94 10.91 -7.71
C LYS A 180 17.44 11.29 -7.82
N GLY A 181 16.51 10.49 -7.29
CA GLY A 181 15.07 10.78 -7.25
C GLY A 181 14.64 11.98 -6.38
N LYS A 182 15.31 12.29 -5.26
CA LYS A 182 15.03 13.54 -4.51
C LYS A 182 15.40 14.77 -5.33
N ARG A 183 16.48 14.68 -6.11
CA ARG A 183 16.94 15.75 -7.03
C ARG A 183 16.00 16.01 -8.20
N VAL A 184 15.28 14.98 -8.66
CA VAL A 184 14.23 15.14 -9.69
C VAL A 184 12.98 15.77 -9.06
N LEU A 185 12.55 15.30 -7.90
CA LEU A 185 11.39 15.86 -7.20
C LEU A 185 11.60 17.31 -6.76
N SER A 186 12.80 17.67 -6.29
CA SER A 186 13.16 19.05 -5.92
C SER A 186 13.30 19.99 -7.12
N LYS A 187 13.34 19.46 -8.34
CA LYS A 187 13.32 20.26 -9.58
C LYS A 187 11.90 20.41 -10.17
N VAL A 188 10.98 19.55 -9.77
CA VAL A 188 9.60 19.49 -10.30
C VAL A 188 8.60 20.16 -9.36
N ILE A 189 8.90 20.22 -8.06
CA ILE A 189 8.11 20.94 -7.06
C ILE A 189 8.95 22.15 -6.60
N PRO A 190 8.54 23.39 -6.93
CA PRO A 190 9.21 24.60 -6.43
C PRO A 190 9.04 24.75 -4.91
#